data_AF-A0A847D7I3-F1
#
_entry.id   AF-A0A847D7I3-F1
#
_cell.length_a   1.000
_cell.length_b   1.000
_cell.length_c   1.000
_cell.angle_alpha   90.00
_cell.angle_beta   90.00
_cell.angle_gamma   90.00
#
_symmetry.space_group_name_H-M   'P 1'
#
loop_
_entity.id
_entity.type
_entity.pdbx_description
1 polymer ?
#
loop_
_entity_poly.entity_id
_entity_poly.type
_entity_poly.pdbx_seq_one_letter_code
_entity_poly.pdbx_strand_id
1 'polypeptide(L)'
;MDTYGGEYLFDNYDIKLYANRGKQSGALIAYGRNLTDLEQEENIADTYTSIYPYAVMNDGNQNEIILTLPEYYLDSEYVSNYARRKILTVDFSGNDVTTVEQLRAKAEAYIINNRIGVPKVNLKIKYVDLAKTLDYEATQAIEEVNVCDWVTIYFEEYGIKTNEKIIKTVWDDLLQQYDSIEVGEARASLAQSINTTVDGKLETVAVNLNTIRLAADGKTKIYTGVAEAVASNINDLWYKPVESGAVEMYRWDGIIWALQKTSADALAGTVDFETVQAINIDANAISTGTLSGANFWLNLITGIMQFTNPVTGDILVFDQGEIYYQNGTKVRRLRYSEEGFIFEPGEGNTGTSLNTSLILRGGFGSDKYIDFMDKDFETGTIYNHQRITARNAIMYFQTIDRVHVIHDSDLSFAPIAASAFEVGSSEDFKQNIVTSEISALDKISSLAVVEYDLNHNVETGVDNKQLGFIAEDSPYISGSDGKSIDLYKAITLNTKGVQELLARIEALESRISTLEGK
;
A
#
# COMPACT_ATOMS: atom_id res chain seq x y z
N MET A 1 31.19 18.30 41.43
CA MET A 1 30.20 19.37 41.17
C MET A 1 29.15 19.34 42.28
N ASP A 2 28.65 18.14 42.59
CA ASP A 2 27.55 17.91 43.54
C ASP A 2 27.86 18.22 45.02
N THR A 3 29.14 18.32 45.43
CA THR A 3 29.52 18.63 46.83
C THR A 3 29.79 20.11 47.10
N TYR A 4 30.34 20.84 46.11
CA TYR A 4 30.82 22.23 46.30
C TYR A 4 30.21 23.25 45.32
N GLY A 5 29.38 22.83 44.37
CA GLY A 5 28.51 23.70 43.57
C GLY A 5 29.21 24.76 42.69
N GLY A 6 30.27 24.41 41.96
CA GLY A 6 31.00 25.32 41.07
C GLY A 6 31.48 24.69 39.75
N GLU A 7 32.10 25.49 38.89
CA GLU A 7 32.55 25.13 37.54
C GLU A 7 34.07 25.14 37.39
N TYR A 8 34.63 24.06 36.83
CA TYR A 8 36.07 23.93 36.66
C TYR A 8 36.58 24.60 35.38
N LEU A 9 37.69 25.30 35.45
CA LEU A 9 38.53 25.67 34.30
C LEU A 9 39.77 24.78 34.32
N PHE A 10 39.97 24.03 33.24
CA PHE A 10 41.18 23.25 33.00
C PHE A 10 42.04 24.00 31.98
N ASP A 11 43.12 24.60 32.45
CA ASP A 11 44.12 25.23 31.59
C ASP A 11 45.44 24.46 31.74
N ASN A 12 45.60 23.43 30.90
CA ASN A 12 46.70 22.48 30.96
C ASN A 12 46.85 21.86 32.36
N TYR A 13 47.84 22.33 33.13
CA TYR A 13 48.13 21.85 34.49
C TYR A 13 47.51 22.71 35.60
N ASP A 14 46.92 23.86 35.25
CA ASP A 14 46.22 24.73 36.18
C ASP A 14 44.72 24.42 36.20
N ILE A 15 44.25 23.92 37.33
CA ILE A 15 42.83 23.59 37.56
C ILE A 15 42.25 24.59 38.56
N LYS A 16 41.27 25.38 38.12
CA LYS A 16 40.62 26.41 38.95
C LYS A 16 39.13 26.08 39.09
N LEU A 17 38.58 26.22 40.30
CA LEU A 17 37.14 26.08 40.55
C LEU A 17 36.53 27.47 40.77
N TYR A 18 35.64 27.87 39.88
CA TYR A 18 34.88 29.12 39.97
C TYR A 18 33.46 28.86 40.47
N ALA A 19 32.84 29.83 41.13
CA ALA A 19 31.42 29.76 41.45
C ALA A 19 30.56 29.76 40.17
N ASN A 20 30.95 30.59 39.18
CA ASN A 20 30.43 30.61 37.82
C ASN A 20 31.57 31.00 36.86
N ARG A 21 31.79 30.24 35.79
CA ARG A 21 32.76 30.50 34.72
C ARG A 21 32.11 31.29 33.58
N GLY A 22 32.91 32.10 32.90
CA GLY A 22 32.53 32.89 31.72
C GLY A 22 32.14 34.33 32.02
N LYS A 23 32.06 35.15 30.97
CA LYS A 23 31.60 36.54 31.00
C LYS A 23 30.30 36.69 30.20
N GLN A 24 29.57 37.78 30.42
CA GLN A 24 28.49 38.17 29.51
C GLN A 24 29.13 38.75 28.25
N SER A 25 29.11 38.01 27.13
CA SER A 25 29.88 38.42 25.94
C SER A 25 29.25 39.63 25.25
N GLY A 26 27.93 39.82 25.41
CA GLY A 26 27.18 40.86 24.71
C GLY A 26 26.75 40.45 23.29
N ALA A 27 27.14 39.24 22.84
CA ALA A 27 26.72 38.69 21.56
C ALA A 27 25.22 38.37 21.55
N LEU A 28 24.54 38.89 20.54
CA LEU A 28 23.13 38.62 20.25
C LEU A 28 23.04 37.57 19.15
N ILE A 29 22.43 36.44 19.47
CA ILE A 29 22.11 35.37 18.53
C ILE A 29 20.64 35.50 18.13
N ALA A 30 20.39 35.73 16.84
CA ALA A 30 19.05 35.93 16.31
C ALA A 30 18.90 35.32 14.91
N TYR A 31 17.70 34.80 14.62
CA TYR A 31 17.31 34.29 13.30
C TYR A 31 17.48 35.38 12.23
N GLY A 32 18.10 35.04 11.09
CA GLY A 32 18.36 35.98 10.00
C GLY A 32 19.54 36.95 10.19
N ARG A 33 20.32 36.86 11.28
CA ARG A 33 21.54 37.67 11.50
C ARG A 33 22.83 36.85 11.34
N ASN A 34 23.27 36.17 12.40
CA ASN A 34 24.54 35.43 12.46
C ASN A 34 24.39 33.91 12.33
N LEU A 35 23.17 33.40 12.14
CA LEU A 35 22.88 31.96 12.08
C LEU A 35 22.99 31.41 10.64
N THR A 36 23.83 30.38 10.46
CA THR A 36 23.90 29.60 9.20
C THR A 36 23.10 28.30 9.25
N ASP A 37 23.02 27.69 10.43
CA ASP A 37 22.24 26.48 10.68
C ASP A 37 21.79 26.45 12.14
N LEU A 38 20.59 25.94 12.39
CA LEU A 38 19.96 25.88 13.71
C LEU A 38 19.28 24.51 13.90
N GLU A 39 19.89 23.65 14.70
CA GLU A 39 19.27 22.42 15.19
C GLU A 39 18.71 22.69 16.59
N GLN A 40 17.38 22.68 16.71
CA GLN A 40 16.68 22.86 17.99
C GLN A 40 16.12 21.53 18.49
N GLU A 41 16.54 21.09 19.69
CA GLU A 41 16.19 19.76 20.21
C GLU A 41 14.87 19.72 21.01
N GLU A 42 14.34 20.85 21.49
CA GLU A 42 13.07 20.90 22.23
C GLU A 42 12.00 21.76 21.55
N ASN A 43 10.77 21.24 21.52
CA ASN A 43 9.61 21.85 20.90
C ASN A 43 9.13 23.04 21.74
N ILE A 44 9.40 24.27 21.27
CA ILE A 44 8.94 25.52 21.91
C ILE A 44 7.42 25.51 22.12
N ALA A 45 6.67 24.77 21.29
CA ALA A 45 5.23 24.65 21.41
C ALA A 45 4.77 24.09 22.75
N ASP A 46 5.61 23.35 23.50
CA ASP A 46 5.28 22.74 24.80
C ASP A 46 5.60 23.61 26.02
N THR A 47 5.98 24.86 25.81
CA THR A 47 6.21 25.83 26.89
C THR A 47 4.90 26.14 27.64
N TYR A 48 4.87 25.88 28.94
CA TYR A 48 3.77 26.30 29.80
C TYR A 48 3.82 27.82 30.02
N THR A 49 2.67 28.46 29.86
CA THR A 49 2.53 29.93 29.95
C THR A 49 1.87 30.38 31.25
N SER A 50 1.23 29.45 31.95
CA SER A 50 0.48 29.68 33.19
C SER A 50 0.59 28.45 34.09
N ILE A 51 0.35 28.64 35.39
CA ILE A 51 0.28 27.54 36.36
C ILE A 51 -1.10 27.48 37.02
N TYR A 52 -1.55 26.27 37.34
CA TYR A 52 -2.69 25.99 38.20
C TYR A 52 -2.13 25.46 39.53
N PRO A 53 -1.95 26.34 40.54
CA PRO A 53 -1.41 25.94 41.83
C PRO A 53 -2.53 25.36 42.70
N TYR A 54 -2.28 24.19 43.29
CA TYR A 54 -3.15 23.62 44.30
C TYR A 54 -2.33 23.09 45.49
N ALA A 55 -2.96 23.00 46.66
CA ALA A 55 -2.40 22.32 47.81
C ALA A 55 -3.48 21.45 48.47
N VAL A 56 -3.14 20.20 48.78
CA VAL A 56 -3.99 19.29 49.54
C VAL A 56 -3.73 19.55 51.02
N MET A 57 -4.79 19.89 51.76
CA MET A 57 -4.76 20.13 53.20
C MET A 57 -5.78 19.24 53.89
N ASN A 58 -5.51 18.87 55.14
CA ASN A 58 -6.49 18.18 55.96
C ASN A 58 -7.31 19.20 56.75
N ASP A 59 -8.63 19.14 56.66
CA ASP A 59 -9.50 19.87 57.59
C ASP A 59 -9.35 19.29 59.00
N GLY A 60 -9.77 20.03 60.03
CA GLY A 60 -9.74 19.63 61.45
C GLY A 60 -10.44 18.29 61.77
N ASN A 61 -11.11 17.67 60.80
CA ASN A 61 -11.73 16.34 60.84
C ASN A 61 -10.99 15.26 60.00
N GLN A 62 -9.73 15.48 59.58
CA GLN A 62 -8.90 14.56 58.76
C GLN A 62 -9.45 14.25 57.36
N ASN A 63 -10.28 15.11 56.79
CA ASN A 63 -10.70 15.01 55.39
C ASN A 63 -9.76 15.84 54.50
N GLU A 64 -9.33 15.29 53.37
CA GLU A 64 -8.55 16.01 52.36
C GLU A 64 -9.41 17.07 51.65
N ILE A 65 -8.96 18.32 51.70
CA ILE A 65 -9.53 19.47 50.99
C ILE A 65 -8.46 20.04 50.06
N ILE A 66 -8.86 20.34 48.81
CA ILE A 66 -7.98 20.98 47.82
C ILE A 66 -8.14 22.50 47.94
N LEU A 67 -7.07 23.18 48.36
CA LEU A 67 -6.95 24.62 48.32
C LEU A 67 -6.51 25.07 46.93
N THR A 68 -7.31 25.92 46.29
CA THR A 68 -7.01 26.51 44.98
C THR A 68 -7.16 28.03 45.04
N LEU A 69 -6.55 28.75 44.10
CA LEU A 69 -6.77 30.18 43.98
C LEU A 69 -8.18 30.48 43.43
N PRO A 70 -8.84 31.58 43.82
CA PRO A 70 -10.12 32.03 43.26
C PRO A 70 -10.07 32.23 41.73
N GLU A 71 -8.95 32.73 41.24
CA GLU A 71 -8.64 32.90 39.81
C GLU A 71 -8.26 31.60 39.09
N TYR A 72 -8.12 30.49 39.84
CA TYR A 72 -7.71 29.14 39.41
C TYR A 72 -6.30 29.03 38.84
N TYR A 73 -5.84 30.01 38.07
CA TYR A 73 -4.53 29.99 37.43
C TYR A 73 -3.83 31.33 37.58
N LEU A 74 -2.51 31.30 37.54
CA LEU A 74 -1.65 32.47 37.46
C LEU A 74 -0.88 32.45 36.13
N ASP A 75 -0.90 33.57 35.44
CA ASP A 75 -0.21 33.74 34.16
C ASP A 75 1.23 34.21 34.38
N SER A 76 2.14 33.76 33.51
CA SER A 76 3.46 34.37 33.39
C SER A 76 3.40 35.72 32.68
N GLU A 77 4.45 36.52 32.80
CA GLU A 77 4.58 37.80 32.06
C GLU A 77 4.56 37.62 30.53
N TYR A 78 4.89 36.43 30.02
CA TYR A 78 4.97 36.12 28.59
C TYR A 78 3.69 35.49 28.02
N VAL A 79 2.62 35.30 28.81
CA VAL A 79 1.40 34.59 28.37
C VAL A 79 0.80 35.16 27.08
N SER A 80 0.86 36.49 26.90
CA SER A 80 0.31 37.20 25.75
C SER A 80 1.09 36.96 24.46
N ASN A 81 2.33 36.47 24.57
CA ASN A 81 3.22 36.26 23.44
C ASN A 81 2.94 34.93 22.73
N TYR A 82 2.09 34.08 23.30
CA TYR A 82 1.71 32.79 22.74
C TYR A 82 0.27 32.82 22.24
N ALA A 83 0.02 32.17 21.10
CA ALA A 83 -1.31 32.09 20.50
C ALA A 83 -2.33 31.33 21.36
N ARG A 84 -1.86 30.42 22.24
CA ARG A 84 -2.71 29.61 23.13
C ARG A 84 -2.06 29.50 24.50
N ARG A 85 -2.87 29.65 25.55
CA ARG A 85 -2.48 29.39 26.94
C ARG A 85 -2.26 27.89 27.16
N LYS A 86 -1.14 27.51 27.76
CA LYS A 86 -0.88 26.16 28.30
C LYS A 86 -0.68 26.25 29.81
N ILE A 87 -1.45 25.47 30.56
CA ILE A 87 -1.49 25.52 32.02
C ILE A 87 -0.78 24.30 32.60
N LEU A 88 0.24 24.51 33.44
CA LEU A 88 0.90 23.46 34.22
C LEU A 88 0.23 23.33 35.59
N THR A 89 -0.22 22.13 35.95
CA THR A 89 -0.70 21.84 37.32
C THR A 89 0.49 21.66 38.25
N VAL A 90 0.55 22.43 39.34
CA VAL A 90 1.66 22.37 40.30
C VAL A 90 1.11 22.12 41.70
N ASP A 91 1.64 21.09 42.34
CA ASP A 91 1.29 20.69 43.70
C ASP A 91 2.20 21.42 44.71
N PHE A 92 1.59 22.17 45.62
CA PHE A 92 2.26 22.84 46.74
C PHE A 92 1.89 22.25 48.10
N SER A 93 1.38 21.01 48.13
CA SER A 93 1.06 20.27 49.36
C SER A 93 2.30 20.12 50.24
N GLY A 94 2.19 20.55 51.50
CA GLY A 94 3.29 20.54 52.47
C GLY A 94 2.99 21.47 53.65
N ASN A 95 3.82 21.42 54.69
CA ASN A 95 3.54 22.04 55.99
C ASN A 95 3.51 23.59 56.03
N ASP A 96 3.71 24.25 54.88
CA ASP A 96 3.98 25.69 54.79
C ASP A 96 2.96 26.48 53.94
N VAL A 97 1.86 25.85 53.49
CA VAL A 97 0.79 26.51 52.73
C VAL A 97 -0.55 26.19 53.36
N THR A 98 -1.13 27.15 54.09
CA THR A 98 -2.44 27.00 54.76
C THR A 98 -3.47 28.04 54.34
N THR A 99 -3.08 29.08 53.60
CA THR A 99 -4.00 30.13 53.11
C THR A 99 -3.83 30.38 51.61
N VAL A 100 -4.88 30.95 50.99
CA VAL A 100 -4.89 31.32 49.56
C VAL A 100 -3.75 32.31 49.24
N GLU A 101 -3.44 33.24 50.15
CA GLU A 101 -2.36 34.22 49.98
C GLU A 101 -0.98 33.57 49.98
N GLN A 102 -0.77 32.56 50.83
CA GLN A 102 0.49 31.81 50.87
C GLN A 102 0.65 30.95 49.61
N LEU A 103 -0.43 30.32 49.15
CA LEU A 103 -0.45 29.57 47.89
C LEU A 103 -0.13 30.50 46.71
N ARG A 104 -0.72 31.69 46.68
CA ARG A 104 -0.45 32.71 45.64
C ARG A 104 1.01 33.16 45.66
N ALA A 105 1.55 33.51 46.82
CA ALA A 105 2.94 33.97 46.94
C ALA A 105 3.95 32.89 46.52
N LYS A 106 3.71 31.62 46.88
CA LYS A 106 4.56 30.51 46.43
C LYS A 106 4.42 30.24 44.93
N ALA A 107 3.20 30.34 44.40
CA ALA A 107 2.93 30.17 42.99
C ALA A 107 3.59 31.28 42.14
N GLU A 108 3.51 32.54 42.56
CA GLU A 108 4.23 33.67 41.93
C GLU A 108 5.75 33.47 41.98
N ALA A 109 6.29 33.07 43.13
CA ALA A 109 7.72 32.76 43.26
C ALA A 109 8.11 31.57 42.35
N TYR A 110 7.24 30.57 42.20
CA TYR A 110 7.47 29.43 41.32
C TYR A 110 7.50 29.84 39.84
N ILE A 111 6.60 30.74 39.41
CA ILE A 111 6.61 31.30 38.05
C ILE A 111 7.95 31.96 37.75
N ILE A 112 8.45 32.79 38.67
CA ILE A 112 9.72 33.52 38.52
C ILE A 112 10.92 32.56 38.56
N ASN A 113 10.99 31.71 39.59
CA ASN A 113 12.16 30.84 39.82
C ASN A 113 12.33 29.78 38.73
N ASN A 114 11.22 29.29 38.15
CA ASN A 114 11.25 28.29 37.09
C ASN A 114 11.13 28.91 35.68
N ARG A 115 11.14 30.25 35.57
CA ARG A 115 11.06 30.99 34.30
C ARG A 115 9.88 30.54 33.43
N ILE A 116 8.69 30.37 34.03
CA ILE A 116 7.48 29.94 33.31
C ILE A 116 7.17 30.96 32.20
N GLY A 117 6.86 30.48 31.00
CA GLY A 117 6.65 31.29 29.80
C GLY A 117 7.91 31.57 28.97
N VAL A 118 9.11 31.23 29.45
CA VAL A 118 10.35 31.28 28.66
C VAL A 118 10.60 29.90 28.04
N PRO A 119 10.81 29.80 26.72
CA PRO A 119 11.14 28.53 26.07
C PRO A 119 12.41 27.94 26.65
N LYS A 120 12.35 26.67 27.09
CA LYS A 120 13.56 25.90 27.39
C LYS A 120 14.21 25.56 26.06
N VAL A 121 15.49 25.90 25.92
CA VAL A 121 16.21 25.64 24.68
C VAL A 121 17.55 25.01 24.94
N ASN A 122 17.83 23.99 24.13
CA ASN A 122 19.17 23.54 23.86
C ASN A 122 19.36 23.68 22.35
N LEU A 123 20.06 24.75 21.95
CA LEU A 123 20.28 25.10 20.56
C LEU A 123 21.68 24.67 20.17
N LYS A 124 21.79 23.85 19.13
CA LYS A 124 23.05 23.64 18.44
C LYS A 124 23.10 24.56 17.24
N ILE A 125 24.09 25.43 17.25
CA ILE A 125 24.16 26.60 16.38
C ILE A 125 25.44 26.50 15.57
N LYS A 126 25.30 26.55 14.24
CA LYS A 126 26.41 26.92 13.37
C LYS A 126 26.26 28.38 13.01
N TYR A 127 27.26 29.17 13.33
CA TYR A 127 27.24 30.61 13.10
C TYR A 127 28.55 31.03 12.43
N VAL A 128 28.49 32.12 11.66
CA VAL A 128 29.69 32.77 11.14
C VAL A 128 30.07 33.88 12.11
N ASP A 129 31.32 33.90 12.53
CA ASP A 129 31.85 34.96 13.37
C ASP A 129 31.88 36.29 12.58
N LEU A 130 30.90 37.16 12.85
CA LEU A 130 30.75 38.45 12.18
C LEU A 130 31.88 39.42 12.52
N ALA A 131 32.66 39.19 13.59
CA ALA A 131 33.82 39.99 13.96
C ALA A 131 34.93 40.02 12.89
N LYS A 132 34.87 39.08 11.92
CA LYS A 132 35.81 38.95 10.80
C LYS A 132 35.27 39.44 9.44
N THR A 133 34.06 39.98 9.40
CA THR A 133 33.46 40.52 8.15
C THR A 133 33.69 42.04 8.06
N LEU A 134 33.96 42.56 6.86
CA LEU A 134 34.43 43.95 6.62
C LEU A 134 33.47 45.06 7.12
N ASP A 135 32.21 44.74 7.40
CA ASP A 135 31.17 45.73 7.73
C ASP A 135 31.01 46.00 9.26
N TYR A 136 31.79 45.34 10.13
CA TYR A 136 31.57 45.35 11.59
C TYR A 136 32.81 45.70 12.46
N GLU A 137 33.75 46.52 11.97
CA GLU A 137 34.97 46.89 12.73
C GLU A 137 34.69 47.63 14.06
N ALA A 138 33.53 48.29 14.22
CA ALA A 138 33.19 49.04 15.43
C ALA A 138 32.70 48.17 16.61
N THR A 139 32.41 46.87 16.39
CA THR A 139 31.83 45.96 17.40
C THR A 139 32.69 44.72 17.68
N GLN A 140 33.93 44.67 17.17
CA GLN A 140 34.86 43.53 17.29
C GLN A 140 35.05 43.00 18.72
N ALA A 141 34.99 43.87 19.74
CA ALA A 141 35.16 43.46 21.14
C ALA A 141 33.90 42.82 21.79
N ILE A 142 32.75 42.84 21.10
CA ILE A 142 31.43 42.49 21.67
C ILE A 142 30.97 41.09 21.21
N GLU A 143 31.63 40.49 20.21
CA GLU A 143 31.14 39.23 19.61
C GLU A 143 32.10 38.03 19.80
N GLU A 144 33.22 38.18 20.50
CA GLU A 144 34.07 37.05 20.90
C GLU A 144 33.36 36.21 21.99
N VAL A 145 32.94 35.00 21.61
CA VAL A 145 32.21 34.06 22.47
C VAL A 145 33.10 32.87 22.84
N ASN A 146 33.26 32.60 24.13
CA ASN A 146 33.97 31.41 24.61
C ASN A 146 33.03 30.42 25.29
N VAL A 147 33.49 29.18 25.48
CA VAL A 147 32.74 28.22 26.29
C VAL A 147 32.51 28.77 27.70
N CYS A 148 31.31 28.59 28.22
CA CYS A 148 30.76 29.19 29.44
C CYS A 148 30.43 30.69 29.41
N ASP A 149 30.66 31.41 28.31
CA ASP A 149 30.13 32.77 28.19
C ASP A 149 28.60 32.77 28.07
N TRP A 150 27.98 33.87 28.47
CA TRP A 150 26.54 34.10 28.34
C TRP A 150 26.25 34.92 27.09
N VAL A 151 25.31 34.42 26.30
CA VAL A 151 24.85 35.04 25.05
C VAL A 151 23.36 35.31 25.13
N THR A 152 22.92 36.38 24.46
CA THR A 152 21.49 36.70 24.40
C THR A 152 20.88 36.01 23.18
N ILE A 153 19.84 35.22 23.40
CA ILE A 153 19.04 34.60 22.34
C ILE A 153 17.74 35.38 22.21
N TYR A 154 17.37 35.71 20.97
CA TYR A 154 16.08 36.32 20.66
C TYR A 154 15.17 35.36 19.89
N PHE A 155 14.05 34.99 20.52
CA PHE A 155 12.96 34.26 19.87
C PHE A 155 12.02 35.24 19.18
N GLU A 156 12.21 35.43 17.88
CA GLU A 156 11.46 36.40 17.08
C GLU A 156 9.95 36.14 17.12
N GLU A 157 9.52 34.89 16.95
CA GLU A 157 8.10 34.50 16.91
C GLU A 157 7.34 34.83 18.20
N TYR A 158 8.02 34.79 19.34
CA TYR A 158 7.44 35.06 20.66
C TYR A 158 7.87 36.41 21.25
N GLY A 159 8.75 37.16 20.57
CA GLY A 159 9.30 38.41 21.08
C GLY A 159 10.07 38.29 22.40
N ILE A 160 10.61 37.11 22.74
CA ILE A 160 11.28 36.84 24.03
C ILE A 160 12.79 36.94 23.86
N LYS A 161 13.46 37.66 24.77
CA LYS A 161 14.93 37.70 24.89
C LYS A 161 15.36 36.96 26.15
N THR A 162 16.16 35.92 26.01
CA THR A 162 16.75 35.19 27.14
C THR A 162 18.27 35.21 27.06
N ASN A 163 18.93 35.15 28.21
CA ASN A 163 20.37 34.96 28.28
C ASN A 163 20.66 33.50 28.61
N GLU A 164 21.36 32.83 27.72
CA GLU A 164 21.73 31.43 27.88
C GLU A 164 23.24 31.25 27.84
N LYS A 165 23.70 30.17 28.45
CA LYS A 165 25.12 29.88 28.58
C LYS A 165 25.60 28.98 27.46
N ILE A 166 26.81 29.24 26.95
CA ILE A 166 27.48 28.36 25.99
C ILE A 166 28.02 27.14 26.75
N ILE A 167 27.53 25.96 26.44
CA ILE A 167 27.88 24.72 27.15
C ILE A 167 28.94 23.91 26.39
N LYS A 168 29.07 24.14 25.09
CA LYS A 168 30.04 23.46 24.23
C LYS A 168 30.38 24.32 23.04
N THR A 169 31.62 24.22 22.60
CA THR A 169 32.12 24.84 21.37
C THR A 169 32.94 23.81 20.59
N VAL A 170 32.87 23.88 19.27
CA VAL A 170 33.70 23.10 18.33
C VAL A 170 34.48 24.11 17.49
N TRP A 171 35.80 24.06 17.55
CA TRP A 171 36.69 24.97 16.84
C TRP A 171 37.20 24.33 15.55
N ASP A 172 37.10 25.05 14.43
CA ASP A 172 37.75 24.69 13.17
C ASP A 172 39.12 25.38 13.09
N ASP A 173 40.18 24.57 13.17
CA ASP A 173 41.56 25.07 13.15
C ASP A 173 42.00 25.57 11.76
N LEU A 174 41.37 25.11 10.67
CA LEU A 174 41.70 25.57 9.31
C LEU A 174 41.09 26.94 9.03
N LEU A 175 39.85 27.15 9.49
CA LEU A 175 39.14 28.42 9.32
C LEU A 175 39.40 29.41 10.47
N GLN A 176 40.10 28.96 11.52
CA GLN A 176 40.41 29.73 12.72
C GLN A 176 39.15 30.36 13.35
N GLN A 177 38.03 29.63 13.35
CA GLN A 177 36.74 30.10 13.89
C GLN A 177 35.95 28.92 14.49
N TYR A 178 34.93 29.21 15.30
CA TYR A 178 34.03 28.16 15.78
C TYR A 178 33.20 27.59 14.61
N ASP A 179 33.20 26.27 14.44
CA ASP A 179 32.30 25.55 13.52
C ASP A 179 30.88 25.44 14.11
N SER A 180 30.79 25.16 15.40
CA SER A 180 29.50 25.13 16.11
C SER A 180 29.63 25.47 17.58
N ILE A 181 28.55 26.03 18.13
CA ILE A 181 28.37 26.25 19.56
C ILE A 181 27.04 25.63 20.00
N GLU A 182 26.99 25.06 21.19
CA GLU A 182 25.75 24.62 21.82
C GLU A 182 25.44 25.58 22.98
N VAL A 183 24.23 26.12 22.96
CA VAL A 183 23.76 27.14 23.89
C VAL A 183 22.49 26.65 24.57
N GLY A 184 22.46 26.71 25.89
CA GLY A 184 21.32 26.25 26.69
C GLY A 184 21.76 25.74 28.05
N GLU A 185 20.93 24.91 28.66
CA GLU A 185 21.31 24.20 29.88
C GLU A 185 22.18 23.00 29.53
N ALA A 186 23.30 22.83 30.25
CA ALA A 186 24.15 21.66 30.06
C ALA A 186 23.29 20.43 30.32
N ARG A 187 23.20 19.50 29.35
CA ARG A 187 22.47 18.25 29.54
C ARG A 187 22.92 17.65 30.86
N ALA A 188 21.94 17.48 31.76
CA ALA A 188 22.06 16.61 32.90
C ALA A 188 22.78 15.35 32.41
N SER A 189 23.97 15.06 32.95
CA SER A 189 24.77 13.90 32.56
C SER A 189 23.87 12.65 32.51
N LEU A 190 24.24 11.60 31.78
CA LEU A 190 23.46 10.35 31.77
C LEU A 190 23.08 9.92 33.20
N ALA A 191 23.93 10.19 34.19
CA ALA A 191 23.63 9.96 35.61
C ALA A 191 22.49 10.84 36.19
N GLN A 192 22.37 12.11 35.78
CA GLN A 192 21.36 13.04 36.28
C GLN A 192 20.03 12.92 35.52
N SER A 193 20.05 12.59 34.23
CA SER A 193 18.85 12.19 33.48
C SER A 193 18.33 10.81 33.90
N ILE A 194 19.24 9.91 34.30
CA ILE A 194 18.89 8.70 35.05
C ILE A 194 18.29 9.08 36.39
N ASN A 195 18.85 10.00 37.19
CA ASN A 195 18.26 10.35 38.50
C ASN A 195 16.86 10.97 38.41
N THR A 196 16.55 11.86 37.47
CA THR A 196 15.18 12.39 37.32
C THR A 196 14.19 11.37 36.75
N THR A 197 14.65 10.49 35.84
CA THR A 197 13.83 9.36 35.36
C THR A 197 13.70 8.28 36.43
N VAL A 198 14.70 8.13 37.30
CA VAL A 198 14.72 7.21 38.44
C VAL A 198 13.90 7.76 39.58
N ASP A 199 13.81 9.07 39.81
CA ASP A 199 12.92 9.70 40.81
C ASP A 199 11.45 9.68 40.36
N GLY A 200 11.18 10.06 39.11
CA GLY A 200 9.84 9.96 38.51
C GLY A 200 9.36 8.52 38.35
N LYS A 201 10.27 7.58 38.03
CA LYS A 201 9.98 6.15 38.13
C LYS A 201 10.05 5.65 39.57
N LEU A 202 10.78 6.24 40.51
CA LEU A 202 10.82 5.80 41.92
C LEU A 202 9.52 6.13 42.62
N GLU A 203 8.73 7.12 42.21
CA GLU A 203 7.37 7.25 42.73
C GLU A 203 6.45 6.15 42.17
N THR A 204 6.53 5.83 40.88
CA THR A 204 5.75 4.73 40.27
C THR A 204 6.26 3.33 40.66
N VAL A 205 7.54 3.23 41.00
CA VAL A 205 8.28 2.04 41.43
C VAL A 205 8.32 1.98 42.94
N ALA A 206 8.09 3.03 43.73
CA ALA A 206 7.87 2.94 45.19
C ALA A 206 6.58 2.17 45.48
N VAL A 207 5.56 2.37 44.65
CA VAL A 207 4.32 1.59 44.67
C VAL A 207 4.59 0.09 44.38
N ASN A 208 5.58 -0.22 43.51
CA ASN A 208 5.99 -1.60 43.19
C ASN A 208 7.18 -2.16 44.01
N LEU A 209 7.94 -1.32 44.71
CA LEU A 209 9.11 -1.65 45.55
C LEU A 209 8.69 -1.97 46.97
N ASN A 210 7.48 -1.59 47.40
CA ASN A 210 6.91 -2.19 48.61
C ASN A 210 6.91 -3.72 48.50
N THR A 211 6.80 -4.29 47.29
CA THR A 211 6.84 -5.74 47.08
C THR A 211 8.26 -6.33 47.08
N ILE A 212 9.26 -5.60 46.57
CA ILE A 212 10.65 -6.09 46.43
C ILE A 212 11.50 -5.78 47.68
N ARG A 213 11.25 -4.67 48.38
CA ARG A 213 11.94 -4.31 49.63
C ARG A 213 11.60 -5.26 50.78
N LEU A 214 10.43 -5.91 50.73
CA LEU A 214 10.05 -6.94 51.69
C LEU A 214 10.82 -8.25 51.48
N ALA A 215 11.26 -8.55 50.25
CA ALA A 215 12.03 -9.77 49.97
C ALA A 215 13.54 -9.67 50.31
N ALA A 216 14.08 -8.45 50.38
CA ALA A 216 15.51 -8.19 50.60
C ALA A 216 15.88 -7.85 52.05
N ASP A 217 14.93 -7.91 53.00
CA ASP A 217 15.16 -7.64 54.42
C ASP A 217 15.81 -8.81 55.19
N GLY A 218 16.12 -9.90 54.48
CA GLY A 218 16.69 -11.13 55.03
C GLY A 218 15.69 -12.02 55.77
N LYS A 219 14.39 -11.70 55.76
CA LYS A 219 13.32 -12.48 56.42
C LYS A 219 12.49 -13.28 55.44
N THR A 220 12.29 -12.80 54.22
CA THR A 220 11.56 -13.53 53.17
C THR A 220 12.32 -14.77 52.69
N LYS A 221 11.65 -15.92 52.71
CA LYS A 221 12.16 -17.19 52.20
C LYS A 221 11.58 -17.51 50.83
N ILE A 222 12.40 -18.14 50.00
CA ILE A 222 12.02 -18.65 48.69
C ILE A 222 11.88 -20.16 48.76
N TYR A 223 10.71 -20.67 48.39
CA TYR A 223 10.38 -22.08 48.31
C TYR A 223 10.23 -22.50 46.84
N THR A 224 10.61 -23.74 46.52
CA THR A 224 10.41 -24.34 45.20
C THR A 224 9.86 -25.75 45.37
N GLY A 225 8.90 -26.16 44.53
CA GLY A 225 8.35 -27.52 44.54
C GLY A 225 6.84 -27.58 44.31
N VAL A 226 6.33 -28.79 44.05
CA VAL A 226 4.92 -29.01 43.66
C VAL A 226 3.94 -28.99 44.83
N ALA A 227 4.41 -29.26 46.05
CA ALA A 227 3.61 -29.26 47.28
C ALA A 227 3.59 -27.86 47.91
N GLU A 228 2.43 -27.46 48.46
CA GLU A 228 2.25 -26.16 49.10
C GLU A 228 3.24 -25.97 50.26
N ALA A 229 4.00 -24.87 50.18
CA ALA A 229 5.02 -24.54 51.17
C ALA A 229 4.38 -24.03 52.48
N VAL A 230 4.98 -24.36 53.63
CA VAL A 230 4.56 -23.77 54.91
C VAL A 230 5.28 -22.43 55.07
N ALA A 231 4.55 -21.33 54.90
CA ALA A 231 5.10 -19.99 55.03
C ALA A 231 5.60 -19.72 56.45
N SER A 232 6.75 -19.08 56.56
CA SER A 232 7.33 -18.64 57.85
C SER A 232 7.11 -17.15 58.08
N ASN A 233 7.10 -16.34 57.02
CA ASN A 233 7.00 -14.88 57.08
C ASN A 233 6.05 -14.34 56.01
N ILE A 234 5.39 -13.22 56.30
CA ILE A 234 4.62 -12.46 55.31
C ILE A 234 5.57 -12.02 54.18
N ASN A 235 5.13 -12.21 52.93
CA ASN A 235 5.87 -12.05 51.68
C ASN A 235 6.86 -13.16 51.32
N ASP A 236 6.83 -14.31 51.99
CA ASP A 236 7.49 -15.52 51.47
C ASP A 236 7.06 -15.80 50.02
N LEU A 237 7.98 -16.32 49.20
CA LEU A 237 7.74 -16.62 47.77
C LEU A 237 7.77 -18.13 47.53
N TRP A 238 6.83 -18.64 46.74
CA TRP A 238 6.79 -20.06 46.37
C TRP A 238 6.67 -20.21 44.85
N TYR A 239 7.68 -20.85 44.25
CA TYR A 239 7.69 -21.20 42.83
C TYR A 239 7.25 -22.65 42.67
N LYS A 240 6.05 -22.84 42.13
CA LYS A 240 5.46 -24.15 41.90
C LYS A 240 5.66 -24.55 40.44
N PRO A 241 6.44 -25.60 40.16
CA PRO A 241 6.49 -26.19 38.83
C PRO A 241 5.10 -26.76 38.50
N VAL A 242 4.58 -26.45 37.32
CA VAL A 242 3.37 -27.06 36.78
C VAL A 242 3.72 -27.95 35.58
N GLU A 243 2.72 -28.66 35.04
CA GLU A 243 2.92 -29.47 33.85
C GLU A 243 3.49 -28.65 32.68
N SER A 244 4.20 -29.32 31.77
CA SER A 244 4.80 -28.69 30.59
C SER A 244 5.92 -27.68 30.85
N GLY A 245 6.56 -27.71 32.02
CA GLY A 245 7.78 -26.92 32.30
C GLY A 245 7.53 -25.46 32.65
N ALA A 246 6.27 -25.05 32.85
CA ALA A 246 5.94 -23.73 33.34
C ALA A 246 6.06 -23.62 34.87
N VAL A 247 6.18 -22.40 35.38
CA VAL A 247 6.33 -22.08 36.79
C VAL A 247 5.29 -21.03 37.19
N GLU A 248 4.52 -21.34 38.22
CA GLU A 248 3.66 -20.40 38.95
C GLU A 248 4.45 -19.78 40.11
N MET A 249 4.33 -18.47 40.31
CA MET A 249 4.93 -17.75 41.43
C MET A 249 3.83 -17.27 42.38
N TYR A 250 3.84 -17.74 43.61
CA TYR A 250 2.93 -17.35 44.69
C TYR A 250 3.65 -16.51 45.75
N ARG A 251 2.92 -15.62 46.44
CA ARG A 251 3.40 -14.82 47.58
C ARG A 251 2.49 -15.03 48.79
N TRP A 252 3.08 -15.29 49.95
CA TRP A 252 2.34 -15.41 51.21
C TRP A 252 1.89 -14.03 51.71
N ASP A 253 0.59 -13.82 51.89
CA ASP A 253 0.05 -12.53 52.36
C ASP A 253 -0.18 -12.47 53.88
N GLY A 254 0.08 -13.56 54.60
CA GLY A 254 -0.19 -13.71 56.03
C GLY A 254 -1.35 -14.65 56.35
N ILE A 255 -2.17 -15.00 55.35
CA ILE A 255 -3.33 -15.87 55.49
C ILE A 255 -3.30 -16.98 54.43
N ILE A 256 -2.96 -16.66 53.17
CA ILE A 256 -2.91 -17.59 52.04
C ILE A 256 -1.72 -17.33 51.11
N TRP A 257 -1.42 -18.32 50.25
CA TRP A 257 -0.53 -18.16 49.12
C TRP A 257 -1.28 -17.55 47.93
N ALA A 258 -1.06 -16.26 47.66
CA ALA A 258 -1.68 -15.55 46.56
C ALA A 258 -0.84 -15.64 45.27
N LEU A 259 -1.42 -16.12 44.17
CA LEU A 259 -0.74 -16.22 42.87
C LEU A 259 -0.35 -14.83 42.35
N GLN A 260 0.90 -14.69 41.91
CA GLN A 260 1.47 -13.43 41.42
C GLN A 260 1.78 -13.48 39.92
N LYS A 261 2.29 -14.61 39.38
CA LYS A 261 2.69 -14.70 37.96
C LYS A 261 2.81 -16.14 37.45
N THR A 262 2.65 -16.35 36.14
CA THR A 262 2.93 -17.60 35.39
C THR A 262 3.97 -17.37 34.30
N SER A 263 4.80 -18.37 33.99
CA SER A 263 5.99 -18.21 33.12
C SER A 263 5.81 -18.58 31.63
N ALA A 264 4.60 -18.85 31.12
CA ALA A 264 4.41 -19.37 29.76
C ALA A 264 3.94 -18.34 28.69
N ASP A 265 3.20 -17.28 29.04
CA ASP A 265 2.39 -16.55 28.04
C ASP A 265 2.75 -15.08 27.75
N ALA A 266 3.92 -14.58 28.17
CA ALA A 266 4.21 -13.15 28.02
C ALA A 266 4.55 -12.65 26.59
N LEU A 267 4.61 -13.52 25.56
CA LEU A 267 4.84 -13.10 24.16
C LEU A 267 4.09 -13.90 23.08
N ALA A 268 3.21 -14.83 23.47
CA ALA A 268 2.32 -15.55 22.55
C ALA A 268 0.87 -15.00 22.60
N GLY A 269 0.70 -13.76 23.06
CA GLY A 269 -0.60 -13.12 23.12
C GLY A 269 -1.03 -12.57 21.77
N THR A 270 -2.24 -12.93 21.33
CA THR A 270 -2.96 -12.16 20.30
C THR A 270 -3.12 -10.73 20.82
N VAL A 271 -2.56 -9.75 20.10
CA VAL A 271 -2.82 -8.35 20.38
C VAL A 271 -4.15 -7.98 19.74
N ASP A 272 -5.09 -7.49 20.54
CA ASP A 272 -6.36 -6.96 20.04
C ASP A 272 -6.15 -5.52 19.56
N PHE A 273 -6.31 -5.32 18.25
CA PHE A 273 -6.15 -4.03 17.60
C PHE A 273 -7.48 -3.28 17.39
N GLU A 274 -8.60 -3.69 18.03
CA GLU A 274 -9.93 -3.10 17.82
C GLU A 274 -9.95 -1.56 17.92
N THR A 275 -9.14 -0.97 18.80
CA THR A 275 -9.09 0.48 19.02
C THR A 275 -7.75 1.14 18.64
N VAL A 276 -6.82 0.38 18.07
CA VAL A 276 -5.46 0.87 17.79
C VAL A 276 -5.40 1.53 16.42
N GLN A 277 -5.09 2.83 16.39
CA GLN A 277 -4.76 3.54 15.15
C GLN A 277 -3.25 3.49 14.91
N ALA A 278 -2.81 2.53 14.11
CA ALA A 278 -1.41 2.42 13.72
C ALA A 278 -1.14 3.26 12.45
N ILE A 279 -0.12 4.10 12.50
CA ILE A 279 0.45 4.80 11.34
C ILE A 279 1.84 4.24 11.05
N ASN A 280 2.25 4.22 9.77
CA ASN A 280 3.58 3.75 9.33
C ASN A 280 3.91 2.29 9.71
N ILE A 281 2.99 1.34 9.50
CA ILE A 281 3.29 -0.09 9.68
C ILE A 281 4.33 -0.54 8.65
N ASP A 282 5.48 -1.04 9.14
CA ASP A 282 6.46 -1.76 8.32
C ASP A 282 6.05 -3.24 8.20
N ALA A 283 5.59 -3.64 7.02
CA ALA A 283 5.11 -4.99 6.73
C ALA A 283 6.16 -5.90 6.08
N ASN A 284 7.43 -5.49 5.99
CA ASN A 284 8.47 -6.24 5.24
C ASN A 284 8.71 -7.68 5.75
N ALA A 285 8.45 -7.95 7.04
CA ALA A 285 8.65 -9.26 7.64
C ALA A 285 7.37 -10.13 7.67
N ILE A 286 6.22 -9.61 7.24
CA ILE A 286 4.95 -10.35 7.26
C ILE A 286 4.95 -11.36 6.12
N SER A 287 5.19 -12.62 6.46
CA SER A 287 5.33 -13.74 5.51
C SER A 287 4.28 -14.84 5.70
N THR A 288 3.42 -14.71 6.69
CA THR A 288 2.41 -15.71 7.07
C THR A 288 1.19 -15.04 7.68
N GLY A 289 0.09 -15.79 7.81
CA GLY A 289 -1.16 -15.33 8.40
C GLY A 289 -2.21 -14.90 7.38
N THR A 290 -3.32 -14.41 7.91
CA THR A 290 -4.51 -14.04 7.16
C THR A 290 -4.87 -12.59 7.44
N LEU A 291 -5.13 -11.82 6.38
CA LEU A 291 -5.81 -10.53 6.47
C LEU A 291 -7.28 -10.73 6.11
N SER A 292 -8.18 -10.58 7.07
CA SER A 292 -9.61 -10.83 6.88
C SER A 292 -10.49 -9.72 7.43
N GLY A 293 -11.52 -9.36 6.65
CA GLY A 293 -12.67 -8.58 7.06
C GLY A 293 -13.95 -9.21 6.52
N ALA A 294 -15.11 -8.60 6.78
CA ALA A 294 -16.41 -9.20 6.41
C ALA A 294 -16.56 -9.55 4.92
N ASN A 295 -15.88 -8.82 4.02
CA ASN A 295 -16.00 -8.96 2.57
C ASN A 295 -14.66 -9.19 1.84
N PHE A 296 -13.58 -9.43 2.59
CA PHE A 296 -12.23 -9.59 2.05
C PHE A 296 -11.47 -10.62 2.85
N TRP A 297 -10.72 -11.47 2.17
CA TRP A 297 -9.85 -12.46 2.79
C TRP A 297 -8.60 -12.68 1.94
N LEU A 298 -7.43 -12.58 2.55
CA LEU A 298 -6.13 -12.85 1.93
C LEU A 298 -5.34 -13.79 2.84
N ASN A 299 -4.86 -14.89 2.29
CA ASN A 299 -3.99 -15.82 2.98
C ASN A 299 -2.59 -15.78 2.38
N LEU A 300 -1.61 -15.37 3.18
CA LEU A 300 -0.23 -15.19 2.74
C LEU A 300 0.53 -16.51 2.59
N ILE A 301 0.03 -17.62 3.15
CA ILE A 301 0.59 -18.96 2.98
C ILE A 301 0.12 -19.58 1.68
N THR A 302 -1.20 -19.61 1.44
CA THR A 302 -1.76 -20.24 0.22
C THR A 302 -1.77 -19.29 -0.98
N GLY A 303 -1.52 -18.00 -0.79
CA GLY A 303 -1.56 -17.00 -1.85
C GLY A 303 -2.96 -16.76 -2.45
N ILE A 304 -4.01 -17.21 -1.76
CA ILE A 304 -5.39 -17.05 -2.22
C ILE A 304 -5.95 -15.72 -1.72
N MET A 305 -6.61 -15.00 -2.61
CA MET A 305 -7.31 -13.75 -2.30
C MET A 305 -8.78 -13.85 -2.72
N GLN A 306 -9.69 -13.55 -1.80
CA GLN A 306 -11.13 -13.61 -2.00
C GLN A 306 -11.78 -12.26 -1.68
N PHE A 307 -12.72 -11.89 -2.54
CA PHE A 307 -13.67 -10.80 -2.33
C PHE A 307 -15.08 -11.37 -2.26
N THR A 308 -15.89 -10.89 -1.32
CA THR A 308 -17.29 -11.27 -1.18
C THR A 308 -18.19 -10.07 -1.43
N ASN A 309 -19.20 -10.22 -2.28
CA ASN A 309 -20.22 -9.21 -2.49
C ASN A 309 -21.12 -9.15 -1.25
N PRO A 310 -21.20 -8.01 -0.53
CA PRO A 310 -21.96 -7.91 0.71
C PRO A 310 -23.48 -8.04 0.54
N VAL A 311 -23.98 -7.86 -0.68
CA VAL A 311 -25.42 -7.90 -0.98
C VAL A 311 -25.85 -9.28 -1.45
N THR A 312 -25.08 -9.89 -2.38
CA THR A 312 -25.46 -11.16 -3.02
C THR A 312 -24.79 -12.38 -2.40
N GLY A 313 -23.67 -12.20 -1.67
CA GLY A 313 -22.83 -13.29 -1.17
C GLY A 313 -21.94 -13.93 -2.24
N ASP A 314 -21.95 -13.40 -3.47
CA ASP A 314 -21.08 -13.90 -4.55
C ASP A 314 -19.63 -13.66 -4.24
N ILE A 315 -18.76 -14.60 -4.61
CA ILE A 315 -17.32 -14.47 -4.39
C ILE A 315 -16.55 -14.36 -5.70
N LEU A 316 -15.50 -13.55 -5.68
CA LEU A 316 -14.41 -13.52 -6.67
C LEU A 316 -13.15 -14.00 -5.97
N VAL A 317 -12.49 -14.98 -6.56
CA VAL A 317 -11.28 -15.58 -6.02
C VAL A 317 -10.15 -15.50 -7.05
N PHE A 318 -8.99 -15.07 -6.58
CA PHE A 318 -7.71 -15.19 -7.27
C PHE A 318 -6.98 -16.36 -6.61
N ASP A 319 -6.88 -17.47 -7.34
CA ASP A 319 -6.21 -18.69 -6.93
C ASP A 319 -5.02 -18.94 -7.87
N GLN A 320 -3.99 -19.64 -7.42
CA GLN A 320 -2.68 -19.79 -8.07
C GLN A 320 -2.76 -20.52 -9.43
N GLY A 321 -3.26 -19.83 -10.45
CA GLY A 321 -3.46 -20.35 -11.80
C GLY A 321 -4.87 -20.14 -12.37
N GLU A 322 -5.82 -19.67 -11.56
CA GLU A 322 -7.18 -19.37 -12.02
C GLU A 322 -7.81 -18.16 -11.33
N ILE A 323 -8.69 -17.48 -12.06
CA ILE A 323 -9.59 -16.46 -11.50
C ILE A 323 -10.99 -17.02 -11.63
N TYR A 324 -11.74 -17.09 -10.53
CA TYR A 324 -13.09 -17.60 -10.59
C TYR A 324 -14.12 -16.78 -9.84
N TYR A 325 -15.34 -16.84 -10.37
CA TYR A 325 -16.54 -16.27 -9.76
C TYR A 325 -17.43 -17.41 -9.27
N GLN A 326 -18.03 -17.23 -8.10
CA GLN A 326 -18.92 -18.23 -7.52
C GLN A 326 -20.17 -17.61 -6.90
N ASN A 327 -21.34 -18.13 -7.28
CA ASN A 327 -22.67 -17.83 -6.72
C ASN A 327 -23.24 -19.12 -6.11
N GLY A 328 -23.15 -19.30 -4.79
CA GLY A 328 -23.49 -20.57 -4.14
C GLY A 328 -22.62 -21.71 -4.65
N THR A 329 -23.21 -22.74 -5.28
CA THR A 329 -22.47 -23.85 -5.90
C THR A 329 -22.05 -23.60 -7.35
N LYS A 330 -22.45 -22.45 -7.91
CA LYS A 330 -22.27 -22.15 -9.33
C LYS A 330 -20.94 -21.47 -9.56
N VAL A 331 -20.00 -22.12 -10.25
CA VAL A 331 -18.62 -21.61 -10.43
C VAL A 331 -18.32 -21.35 -11.91
N ARG A 332 -17.62 -20.26 -12.23
CA ARG A 332 -17.05 -19.98 -13.57
C ARG A 332 -15.60 -19.58 -13.41
N ARG A 333 -14.71 -20.23 -14.15
CA ARG A 333 -13.27 -20.04 -14.01
C ARG A 333 -12.64 -19.59 -15.32
N LEU A 334 -11.64 -18.72 -15.20
CA LEU A 334 -10.66 -18.39 -16.22
C LEU A 334 -9.33 -18.97 -15.75
N ARG A 335 -8.78 -19.92 -16.51
CA ARG A 335 -7.47 -20.52 -16.24
C ARG A 335 -6.58 -20.44 -17.48
N TYR A 336 -5.27 -20.48 -17.28
CA TYR A 336 -4.34 -20.62 -18.40
C TYR A 336 -4.08 -22.10 -18.69
N SER A 337 -3.71 -22.39 -19.92
CA SER A 337 -3.23 -23.68 -20.41
C SER A 337 -2.09 -23.45 -21.38
N GLU A 338 -1.48 -24.52 -21.88
CA GLU A 338 -0.44 -24.44 -22.93
C GLU A 338 -0.97 -23.81 -24.23
N GLU A 339 -2.29 -23.85 -24.45
CA GLU A 339 -2.97 -23.34 -25.65
C GLU A 339 -3.62 -21.95 -25.43
N GLY A 340 -3.49 -21.37 -24.23
CA GLY A 340 -4.03 -20.04 -23.90
C GLY A 340 -5.08 -20.03 -22.79
N PHE A 341 -6.03 -19.09 -22.86
CA PHE A 341 -7.06 -18.89 -21.83
C PHE A 341 -8.26 -19.83 -22.02
N ILE A 342 -8.60 -20.57 -20.98
CA ILE A 342 -9.75 -21.46 -20.94
C ILE A 342 -10.82 -20.85 -20.03
N PHE A 343 -12.05 -20.76 -20.57
CA PHE A 343 -13.25 -20.42 -19.81
C PHE A 343 -14.14 -21.64 -19.67
N GLU A 344 -14.39 -22.09 -18.45
CA GLU A 344 -15.15 -23.33 -18.21
C GLU A 344 -16.03 -23.27 -16.95
N PRO A 345 -17.12 -24.06 -16.90
CA PRO A 345 -17.88 -24.22 -15.67
C PRO A 345 -17.03 -24.96 -14.62
N GLY A 346 -17.14 -24.57 -13.36
CA GLY A 346 -16.48 -25.32 -12.29
C GLY A 346 -17.23 -26.60 -11.89
N GLU A 347 -16.54 -27.45 -11.15
CA GLU A 347 -17.07 -28.68 -10.56
C GLU A 347 -18.30 -28.38 -9.68
N GLY A 348 -19.42 -29.07 -9.94
CA GLY A 348 -20.70 -28.88 -9.24
C GLY A 348 -21.79 -28.14 -10.03
N ASN A 349 -21.46 -27.54 -11.18
CA ASN A 349 -22.47 -27.04 -12.10
C ASN A 349 -23.26 -28.19 -12.75
N THR A 350 -24.59 -28.05 -12.91
CA THR A 350 -25.44 -29.04 -13.59
C THR A 350 -26.46 -28.37 -14.54
N GLY A 351 -26.96 -29.13 -15.52
CA GLY A 351 -27.94 -28.65 -16.51
C GLY A 351 -27.43 -27.44 -17.30
N THR A 352 -28.27 -26.41 -17.46
CA THR A 352 -27.90 -25.16 -18.17
C THR A 352 -26.81 -24.35 -17.47
N SER A 353 -26.44 -24.70 -16.22
CA SER A 353 -25.37 -24.03 -15.49
C SER A 353 -23.96 -24.43 -15.96
N LEU A 354 -23.85 -25.44 -16.82
CA LEU A 354 -22.59 -25.84 -17.48
C LEU A 354 -22.22 -24.92 -18.65
N ASN A 355 -23.12 -24.04 -19.07
CA ASN A 355 -22.83 -23.11 -20.15
C ASN A 355 -21.76 -22.11 -19.70
N THR A 356 -20.69 -22.01 -20.49
CA THR A 356 -19.73 -20.90 -20.42
C THR A 356 -19.86 -20.04 -21.66
N SER A 357 -19.76 -18.73 -21.47
CA SER A 357 -19.92 -17.76 -22.54
C SER A 357 -18.96 -16.60 -22.36
N LEU A 358 -18.28 -16.21 -23.44
CA LEU A 358 -17.70 -14.88 -23.58
C LEU A 358 -18.80 -13.94 -24.08
N ILE A 359 -19.25 -13.00 -23.25
CA ILE A 359 -20.30 -12.05 -23.61
C ILE A 359 -19.68 -10.67 -23.88
N LEU A 360 -19.73 -10.23 -25.13
CA LEU A 360 -19.35 -8.88 -25.54
C LEU A 360 -20.59 -7.99 -25.61
N ARG A 361 -20.73 -7.04 -24.67
CA ARG A 361 -21.85 -6.08 -24.64
C ARG A 361 -21.41 -4.68 -25.07
N GLY A 362 -22.35 -3.89 -25.56
CA GLY A 362 -22.14 -2.46 -25.79
C GLY A 362 -23.40 -1.81 -26.37
N GLY A 363 -23.30 -0.51 -26.63
CA GLY A 363 -24.45 0.33 -26.95
C GLY A 363 -25.18 -0.06 -28.23
N PHE A 364 -26.43 0.39 -28.36
CA PHE A 364 -27.21 0.22 -29.57
C PHE A 364 -26.45 0.78 -30.80
N GLY A 365 -26.42 0.02 -31.89
CA GLY A 365 -25.72 0.38 -33.13
C GLY A 365 -24.19 0.25 -33.09
N SER A 366 -23.59 -0.20 -31.99
CA SER A 366 -22.14 -0.32 -31.87
C SER A 366 -21.63 -1.72 -32.22
N ASP A 367 -20.44 -1.77 -32.81
CA ASP A 367 -19.76 -3.03 -33.16
C ASP A 367 -19.28 -3.78 -31.93
N LYS A 368 -19.38 -5.11 -31.98
CA LYS A 368 -18.67 -6.03 -31.09
C LYS A 368 -17.76 -6.85 -31.93
N TYR A 369 -16.47 -6.80 -31.64
CA TYR A 369 -15.51 -7.53 -32.44
C TYR A 369 -14.53 -8.34 -31.60
N ILE A 370 -14.08 -9.43 -32.21
CA ILE A 370 -12.86 -10.15 -31.84
C ILE A 370 -11.88 -9.89 -32.99
N ASP A 371 -10.71 -9.35 -32.64
CA ASP A 371 -9.67 -8.97 -33.60
C ASP A 371 -8.49 -9.94 -33.53
N PHE A 372 -8.03 -10.35 -34.71
CA PHE A 372 -6.81 -11.10 -34.91
C PHE A 372 -5.88 -10.25 -35.77
N MET A 373 -4.78 -9.79 -35.17
CA MET A 373 -3.85 -8.87 -35.82
C MET A 373 -2.42 -9.37 -35.66
N ASP A 374 -1.72 -9.54 -36.78
CA ASP A 374 -0.27 -9.69 -36.76
C ASP A 374 0.37 -8.31 -36.72
N LYS A 375 1.10 -8.04 -35.64
CA LYS A 375 1.82 -6.80 -35.43
C LYS A 375 3.31 -7.08 -35.34
N ASP A 376 4.11 -6.32 -36.06
CA ASP A 376 5.53 -6.22 -35.78
C ASP A 376 5.72 -5.38 -34.51
N PHE A 377 6.30 -6.00 -33.48
CA PHE A 377 6.49 -5.39 -32.18
C PHE A 377 7.56 -4.28 -32.19
N GLU A 378 8.49 -4.30 -33.16
CA GLU A 378 9.54 -3.29 -33.29
C GLU A 378 9.05 -2.05 -34.03
N THR A 379 8.35 -2.22 -35.16
CA THR A 379 7.88 -1.09 -35.99
C THR A 379 6.47 -0.62 -35.66
N GLY A 380 5.67 -1.46 -34.99
CA GLY A 380 4.27 -1.20 -34.71
C GLY A 380 3.31 -1.44 -35.88
N THR A 381 3.83 -1.86 -37.04
CA THR A 381 3.07 -2.09 -38.27
C THR A 381 2.14 -3.30 -38.13
N ILE A 382 0.90 -3.18 -38.61
CA ILE A 382 -0.08 -4.28 -38.66
C ILE A 382 -0.07 -4.86 -40.08
N TYR A 383 0.18 -6.16 -40.22
CA TYR A 383 0.31 -6.84 -41.52
C TYR A 383 -0.94 -7.61 -41.90
N ASN A 384 -1.43 -8.46 -40.99
CA ASN A 384 -2.60 -9.29 -41.20
C ASN A 384 -3.66 -8.86 -40.21
N HIS A 385 -4.82 -8.43 -40.70
CA HIS A 385 -5.95 -8.06 -39.86
C HIS A 385 -7.18 -8.87 -40.27
N GLN A 386 -7.65 -9.71 -39.35
CA GLN A 386 -8.88 -10.49 -39.49
C GLN A 386 -9.80 -10.14 -38.33
N ARG A 387 -11.10 -10.07 -38.61
CA ARG A 387 -12.08 -9.61 -37.63
C ARG A 387 -13.40 -10.37 -37.75
N ILE A 388 -13.92 -10.80 -36.60
CA ILE A 388 -15.31 -11.23 -36.46
C ILE A 388 -16.07 -10.08 -35.82
N THR A 389 -17.05 -9.51 -36.52
CA THR A 389 -17.85 -8.37 -36.01
C THR A 389 -19.33 -8.73 -35.94
N ALA A 390 -19.98 -8.46 -34.81
CA ALA A 390 -21.43 -8.45 -34.72
C ALA A 390 -21.95 -7.00 -34.64
N ARG A 391 -22.92 -6.67 -35.49
CA ARG A 391 -23.67 -5.41 -35.47
C ARG A 391 -25.14 -5.69 -35.73
N ASN A 392 -26.02 -5.20 -34.85
CA ASN A 392 -27.45 -5.46 -34.92
C ASN A 392 -27.73 -6.98 -34.99
N ALA A 393 -28.33 -7.45 -36.09
CA ALA A 393 -28.61 -8.86 -36.35
C ALA A 393 -27.66 -9.50 -37.39
N ILE A 394 -26.55 -8.83 -37.71
CA ILE A 394 -25.61 -9.25 -38.76
C ILE A 394 -24.26 -9.59 -38.13
N MET A 395 -23.70 -10.71 -38.55
CA MET A 395 -22.33 -11.10 -38.26
C MET A 395 -21.49 -10.96 -39.53
N TYR A 396 -20.35 -10.30 -39.40
CA TYR A 396 -19.37 -10.08 -40.47
C TYR A 396 -18.11 -10.90 -40.16
N PHE A 397 -17.63 -11.63 -41.15
CA PHE A 397 -16.30 -12.25 -41.15
C PHE A 397 -15.44 -11.47 -42.14
N GLN A 398 -14.49 -10.69 -41.64
CA GLN A 398 -13.62 -9.84 -42.43
C GLN A 398 -12.24 -10.47 -42.51
N THR A 399 -11.81 -10.77 -43.73
CA THR A 399 -10.54 -11.40 -44.08
C THR A 399 -10.05 -10.82 -45.40
N ILE A 400 -8.74 -10.87 -45.64
CA ILE A 400 -8.13 -10.36 -46.88
C ILE A 400 -8.20 -11.37 -48.04
N ASP A 401 -8.38 -12.66 -47.73
CA ASP A 401 -8.36 -13.73 -48.74
C ASP A 401 -9.62 -14.60 -48.63
N ARG A 402 -9.72 -15.41 -47.56
CA ARG A 402 -10.77 -16.45 -47.46
C ARG A 402 -11.15 -16.80 -46.02
N VAL A 403 -12.32 -17.44 -45.87
CA VAL A 403 -12.78 -18.09 -44.64
C VAL A 403 -12.76 -19.60 -44.88
N HIS A 404 -12.00 -20.34 -44.06
CA HIS A 404 -11.95 -21.81 -44.12
C HIS A 404 -12.86 -22.43 -43.06
N VAL A 405 -13.59 -23.47 -43.46
CA VAL A 405 -14.33 -24.36 -42.56
C VAL A 405 -13.82 -25.77 -42.82
N ILE A 406 -12.99 -26.27 -41.90
CA ILE A 406 -12.24 -27.53 -42.03
C ILE A 406 -12.31 -28.33 -40.74
N HIS A 407 -12.12 -29.65 -40.81
CA HIS A 407 -11.94 -30.47 -39.63
C HIS A 407 -10.55 -30.25 -39.02
N ASP A 408 -10.48 -30.22 -37.69
CA ASP A 408 -9.22 -30.03 -36.96
C ASP A 408 -8.26 -31.22 -37.14
N SER A 409 -8.78 -32.43 -37.22
CA SER A 409 -7.99 -33.66 -37.26
C SER A 409 -7.17 -33.87 -38.54
N ASP A 410 -7.71 -33.45 -39.69
CA ASP A 410 -7.16 -33.78 -41.01
C ASP A 410 -7.10 -32.57 -41.97
N LEU A 411 -7.57 -31.39 -41.53
CA LEU A 411 -7.65 -30.16 -42.32
C LEU A 411 -8.49 -30.28 -43.60
N SER A 412 -9.31 -31.33 -43.72
CA SER A 412 -10.24 -31.51 -44.84
C SER A 412 -11.42 -30.54 -44.72
N PHE A 413 -11.98 -30.12 -45.85
CA PHE A 413 -13.14 -29.20 -45.86
C PHE A 413 -14.37 -29.81 -45.20
N ALA A 414 -15.01 -29.04 -44.33
CA ALA A 414 -16.26 -29.40 -43.64
C ALA A 414 -17.46 -28.66 -44.26
N PRO A 415 -18.67 -29.28 -44.26
CA PRO A 415 -19.84 -28.69 -44.89
C PRO A 415 -20.40 -27.49 -44.10
N ILE A 416 -20.98 -26.53 -44.83
CA ILE A 416 -21.70 -25.38 -44.25
C ILE A 416 -23.19 -25.52 -44.64
N ALA A 417 -24.07 -25.50 -43.65
CA ALA A 417 -25.51 -25.48 -43.87
C ALA A 417 -26.05 -24.04 -43.72
N ALA A 418 -26.77 -23.56 -44.73
CA ALA A 418 -27.43 -22.27 -44.73
C ALA A 418 -28.79 -22.37 -45.43
N SER A 419 -29.71 -21.47 -45.10
CA SER A 419 -30.98 -21.38 -45.83
C SER A 419 -30.80 -20.91 -47.28
N ALA A 420 -29.74 -20.13 -47.54
CA ALA A 420 -29.33 -19.68 -48.87
C ALA A 420 -27.86 -19.24 -48.87
N PHE A 421 -27.19 -19.35 -50.03
CA PHE A 421 -25.90 -18.75 -50.31
C PHE A 421 -26.06 -17.67 -51.39
N GLU A 422 -26.21 -16.43 -50.95
CA GLU A 422 -26.42 -15.29 -51.86
C GLU A 422 -25.07 -14.72 -52.32
N VAL A 423 -24.83 -14.71 -53.63
CA VAL A 423 -23.59 -14.16 -54.22
C VAL A 423 -23.81 -12.68 -54.55
N GLY A 424 -23.10 -11.80 -53.84
CA GLY A 424 -23.11 -10.36 -54.13
C GLY A 424 -22.58 -10.05 -55.53
N SER A 425 -23.44 -9.54 -56.41
CA SER A 425 -23.07 -9.18 -57.79
C SER A 425 -23.79 -7.89 -58.20
N SER A 426 -23.10 -6.75 -58.10
CA SER A 426 -23.58 -5.42 -58.53
C SER A 426 -22.57 -4.74 -59.45
N GLU A 427 -23.03 -3.83 -60.30
CA GLU A 427 -22.18 -2.90 -61.05
C GLU A 427 -21.38 -1.98 -60.11
N ASP A 428 -21.88 -1.74 -58.90
CA ASP A 428 -21.17 -0.95 -57.86
C ASP A 428 -19.81 -1.55 -57.48
N PHE A 429 -19.65 -2.86 -57.66
CA PHE A 429 -18.45 -3.61 -57.28
C PHE A 429 -17.66 -4.12 -58.51
N LYS A 430 -18.11 -3.81 -59.73
CA LYS A 430 -17.57 -4.39 -60.98
C LYS A 430 -17.21 -3.31 -61.98
N GLN A 431 -16.15 -3.54 -62.76
CA GLN A 431 -15.70 -2.64 -63.82
C GLN A 431 -15.37 -3.45 -65.09
N ASN A 432 -15.31 -2.78 -66.24
CA ASN A 432 -14.99 -3.39 -67.55
C ASN A 432 -15.93 -4.56 -67.93
N ILE A 433 -17.23 -4.40 -67.71
CA ILE A 433 -18.24 -5.42 -67.99
C ILE A 433 -18.45 -5.52 -69.51
N VAL A 434 -18.10 -6.68 -70.08
CA VAL A 434 -18.25 -6.98 -71.52
C VAL A 434 -18.94 -8.33 -71.72
N THR A 435 -19.63 -8.49 -72.85
CA THR A 435 -20.23 -9.77 -73.24
C THR A 435 -19.13 -10.81 -73.51
N SER A 436 -19.35 -12.03 -73.03
CA SER A 436 -18.40 -13.13 -73.20
C SER A 436 -18.57 -13.86 -74.54
N GLU A 437 -17.46 -13.99 -75.27
CA GLU A 437 -17.33 -14.70 -76.56
C GLU A 437 -16.75 -16.12 -76.40
N ILE A 438 -16.71 -16.64 -75.17
CA ILE A 438 -16.26 -18.02 -74.93
C ILE A 438 -17.23 -19.02 -75.57
N SER A 439 -16.69 -20.13 -76.07
CA SER A 439 -17.48 -21.33 -76.41
C SER A 439 -17.73 -22.15 -75.16
N ALA A 440 -18.90 -22.01 -74.54
CA ALA A 440 -19.23 -22.71 -73.31
C ALA A 440 -19.32 -24.22 -73.53
N LEU A 441 -19.86 -24.67 -74.67
CA LEU A 441 -19.95 -26.10 -74.98
C LEU A 441 -18.58 -26.78 -75.10
N ASP A 442 -17.58 -26.10 -75.65
CA ASP A 442 -16.21 -26.63 -75.70
C ASP A 442 -15.59 -26.74 -74.30
N LYS A 443 -15.89 -25.79 -73.41
CA LYS A 443 -15.42 -25.85 -72.02
C LYS A 443 -16.14 -26.93 -71.23
N ILE A 444 -17.47 -27.03 -71.32
CA ILE A 444 -18.26 -28.08 -70.64
C ILE A 444 -17.81 -29.47 -71.09
N SER A 445 -17.60 -29.67 -72.40
CA SER A 445 -17.14 -30.97 -72.92
C SER A 445 -15.73 -31.36 -72.48
N SER A 446 -14.91 -30.40 -72.05
CA SER A 446 -13.60 -30.67 -71.45
C SER A 446 -13.62 -31.02 -69.97
N LEU A 447 -14.75 -30.83 -69.26
CA LEU A 447 -14.84 -31.12 -67.83
C LEU A 447 -15.00 -32.62 -67.58
N ALA A 448 -14.20 -33.15 -66.66
CA ALA A 448 -14.30 -34.53 -66.21
C ALA A 448 -15.23 -34.64 -64.99
N VAL A 449 -16.41 -35.23 -65.17
CA VAL A 449 -17.31 -35.60 -64.06
C VAL A 449 -16.82 -36.91 -63.48
N VAL A 450 -16.57 -36.94 -62.17
CA VAL A 450 -16.02 -38.10 -61.47
C VAL A 450 -16.82 -38.44 -60.21
N GLU A 451 -16.73 -39.69 -59.77
CA GLU A 451 -17.18 -40.15 -58.47
C GLU A 451 -15.97 -40.33 -57.54
N TYR A 452 -16.06 -39.87 -56.30
CA TYR A 452 -14.95 -39.93 -55.34
C TYR A 452 -15.45 -40.13 -53.92
N ASP A 453 -14.58 -40.70 -53.08
CA ASP A 453 -14.80 -40.82 -51.64
C ASP A 453 -14.02 -39.69 -50.94
N LEU A 454 -14.62 -39.03 -49.95
CA LEU A 454 -13.90 -38.07 -49.11
C LEU A 454 -12.93 -38.84 -48.20
N ASN A 455 -11.70 -38.34 -48.02
CA ASN A 455 -10.72 -38.97 -47.13
C ASN A 455 -11.31 -39.23 -45.73
N HIS A 456 -12.01 -38.25 -45.16
CA HIS A 456 -12.72 -38.39 -43.89
C HIS A 456 -13.71 -39.57 -43.87
N ASN A 457 -14.48 -39.77 -44.96
CA ASN A 457 -15.43 -40.88 -45.05
C ASN A 457 -14.71 -42.24 -45.13
N VAL A 458 -13.60 -42.30 -45.86
CA VAL A 458 -12.75 -43.51 -45.93
C VAL A 458 -12.18 -43.85 -44.56
N GLU A 459 -11.66 -42.84 -43.84
CA GLU A 459 -11.07 -43.00 -42.51
C GLU A 459 -12.11 -43.38 -41.43
N THR A 460 -13.34 -42.86 -41.55
CA THR A 460 -14.45 -43.15 -40.62
C THR A 460 -15.32 -44.35 -41.02
N GLY A 461 -15.04 -44.99 -42.16
CA GLY A 461 -15.79 -46.14 -42.66
C GLY A 461 -17.21 -45.80 -43.16
N VAL A 462 -17.45 -44.54 -43.54
CA VAL A 462 -18.73 -44.07 -44.09
C VAL A 462 -18.77 -44.32 -45.59
N ASP A 463 -19.73 -45.13 -46.05
CA ASP A 463 -19.98 -45.34 -47.49
C ASP A 463 -20.88 -44.23 -48.05
N ASN A 464 -20.24 -43.19 -48.61
CA ASN A 464 -20.92 -42.03 -49.18
C ASN A 464 -20.11 -41.43 -50.32
N LYS A 465 -20.17 -42.08 -51.49
CA LYS A 465 -19.56 -41.56 -52.73
C LYS A 465 -20.18 -40.23 -53.12
N GLN A 466 -19.32 -39.28 -53.44
CA GLN A 466 -19.67 -37.98 -53.98
C GLN A 466 -19.57 -37.99 -55.50
N LEU A 467 -20.43 -37.24 -56.17
CA LEU A 467 -20.34 -36.96 -57.61
C LEU A 467 -19.94 -35.50 -57.80
N GLY A 468 -18.92 -35.23 -58.60
CA GLY A 468 -18.48 -33.86 -58.83
C GLY A 468 -17.28 -33.71 -59.76
N PHE A 469 -16.44 -32.72 -59.48
CA PHE A 469 -15.26 -32.36 -60.26
C PHE A 469 -14.03 -32.32 -59.36
N ILE A 470 -12.86 -32.61 -59.93
CA ILE A 470 -11.56 -32.37 -59.30
C ILE A 470 -11.01 -31.04 -59.81
N ALA A 471 -10.61 -30.15 -58.91
CA ALA A 471 -10.20 -28.79 -59.24
C ALA A 471 -8.93 -28.78 -60.11
N GLU A 472 -8.00 -29.67 -59.86
CA GLU A 472 -6.76 -29.83 -60.61
C GLU A 472 -7.01 -30.29 -62.06
N ASP A 473 -8.07 -31.08 -62.28
CA ASP A 473 -8.48 -31.58 -63.60
C ASP A 473 -9.45 -30.63 -64.32
N SER A 474 -9.99 -29.62 -63.63
CA SER A 474 -11.05 -28.74 -64.13
C SER A 474 -10.69 -27.24 -64.07
N PRO A 475 -9.51 -26.81 -64.55
CA PRO A 475 -8.91 -25.50 -64.26
C PRO A 475 -9.79 -24.28 -64.62
N TYR A 476 -10.72 -24.42 -65.56
CA TYR A 476 -11.59 -23.33 -65.98
C TYR A 476 -12.64 -22.96 -64.93
N ILE A 477 -13.10 -23.94 -64.15
CA ILE A 477 -14.08 -23.76 -63.08
C ILE A 477 -13.45 -23.84 -61.69
N SER A 478 -12.11 -23.90 -61.62
CA SER A 478 -11.40 -23.93 -60.34
C SER A 478 -11.38 -22.55 -59.67
N GLY A 479 -11.38 -22.57 -58.34
CA GLY A 479 -11.11 -21.42 -57.51
C GLY A 479 -9.67 -20.97 -57.62
N SER A 480 -9.35 -19.82 -57.03
CA SER A 480 -8.02 -19.20 -57.09
C SER A 480 -6.92 -20.02 -56.44
N ASP A 481 -7.25 -20.97 -55.56
CA ASP A 481 -6.30 -21.89 -54.95
C ASP A 481 -5.95 -23.10 -55.81
N GLY A 482 -6.66 -23.33 -56.91
CA GLY A 482 -6.54 -24.54 -57.72
C GLY A 482 -6.97 -25.82 -57.02
N LYS A 483 -7.58 -25.73 -55.83
CA LYS A 483 -8.01 -26.86 -54.99
C LYS A 483 -9.52 -26.86 -54.68
N SER A 484 -10.20 -25.79 -55.03
CA SER A 484 -11.65 -25.63 -54.87
C SER A 484 -12.35 -25.50 -56.23
N ILE A 485 -13.63 -25.82 -56.28
CA ILE A 485 -14.49 -25.56 -57.45
C ILE A 485 -15.27 -24.27 -57.21
N ASP A 486 -15.16 -23.33 -58.14
CA ASP A 486 -15.97 -22.12 -58.19
C ASP A 486 -17.35 -22.46 -58.77
N LEU A 487 -18.31 -22.69 -57.86
CA LEU A 487 -19.68 -23.01 -58.22
C LEU A 487 -20.34 -21.92 -59.07
N TYR A 488 -20.00 -20.65 -58.85
CA TYR A 488 -20.57 -19.55 -59.62
C TYR A 488 -20.08 -19.58 -61.07
N LYS A 489 -18.79 -19.86 -61.32
CA LYS A 489 -18.26 -20.12 -62.67
C LYS A 489 -18.90 -21.34 -63.33
N ALA A 490 -19.04 -22.45 -62.61
CA ALA A 490 -19.63 -23.67 -63.15
C ALA A 490 -21.10 -23.46 -63.56
N ILE A 491 -21.89 -22.81 -62.71
CA ILE A 491 -23.30 -22.47 -63.01
C ILE A 491 -23.38 -21.50 -64.19
N THR A 492 -22.57 -20.44 -64.21
CA THR A 492 -22.53 -19.46 -65.31
C THR A 492 -22.16 -20.12 -66.64
N LEU A 493 -21.20 -21.05 -66.60
CA LEU A 493 -20.81 -21.82 -67.78
C LEU A 493 -21.96 -22.69 -68.29
N ASN A 494 -22.67 -23.38 -67.39
CA ASN A 494 -23.86 -24.16 -67.76
C ASN A 494 -24.96 -23.27 -68.36
N THR A 495 -25.20 -22.07 -67.81
CA THR A 495 -26.18 -21.12 -68.37
C THR A 495 -25.80 -20.70 -69.79
N LYS A 496 -24.53 -20.35 -70.04
CA LYS A 496 -24.06 -20.01 -71.39
C LYS A 496 -24.12 -21.21 -72.34
N GLY A 497 -23.80 -22.41 -71.85
CA GLY A 497 -23.92 -23.66 -72.63
C GLY A 497 -25.37 -23.94 -73.05
N VAL A 498 -26.33 -23.72 -72.15
CA VAL A 498 -27.77 -23.81 -72.48
C VAL A 498 -28.16 -22.78 -73.54
N GLN A 499 -27.69 -21.54 -73.44
CA GLN A 499 -27.93 -20.51 -74.47
C GLN A 499 -27.37 -20.92 -75.84
N GLU A 500 -26.17 -21.48 -75.89
CA GLU A 500 -25.55 -21.98 -77.12
C GLU A 500 -26.32 -23.16 -77.72
N LEU A 501 -26.80 -24.09 -76.88
CA LEU A 501 -27.62 -25.21 -77.33
C LEU A 501 -28.97 -24.74 -77.88
N LEU A 502 -29.64 -23.81 -77.20
CA LEU A 502 -30.90 -23.22 -77.68
C LEU A 502 -30.71 -22.59 -79.06
N ALA A 503 -29.66 -21.79 -79.25
CA ALA A 503 -29.35 -21.17 -80.55
C ALA A 503 -29.10 -22.22 -81.65
N ARG A 504 -28.44 -23.34 -81.34
CA ARG A 504 -28.24 -24.45 -82.28
C ARG A 504 -29.54 -25.17 -82.63
N ILE A 505 -30.41 -25.39 -81.64
CA ILE A 505 -31.71 -26.03 -81.84
C ILE A 505 -32.59 -25.15 -82.76
N GLU A 506 -32.70 -23.86 -82.47
CA GLU A 506 -33.47 -22.92 -83.30
C GLU A 506 -32.96 -22.88 -84.75
N ALA A 507 -31.63 -22.89 -84.93
CA ALA A 507 -31.03 -22.95 -86.26
C ALA A 507 -31.36 -24.26 -86.99
N LEU A 508 -31.39 -25.40 -86.28
CA LEU A 508 -31.75 -26.69 -86.85
C LEU A 508 -33.25 -26.76 -87.19
N GLU A 509 -34.13 -26.28 -86.31
CA GLU A 509 -35.58 -26.22 -86.55
C GLU A 509 -35.91 -25.33 -87.76
N SER A 510 -35.25 -24.18 -87.89
CA SER A 510 -35.37 -23.31 -89.06
C SER A 510 -34.94 -24.02 -90.35
N ARG A 511 -33.84 -24.78 -90.28
CA ARG A 511 -33.35 -25.57 -91.42
C ARG A 511 -34.31 -26.71 -91.78
N ILE A 512 -34.85 -27.42 -90.80
CA ILE A 512 -35.84 -28.50 -91.01
C ILE A 512 -37.10 -27.92 -91.66
N SER A 513 -37.64 -26.82 -91.12
CA SER A 513 -38.79 -26.12 -91.69
C SER A 513 -38.57 -25.72 -93.16
N THR A 514 -37.36 -25.26 -93.50
CA THR A 514 -36.99 -24.91 -94.88
C THR A 514 -36.89 -26.15 -95.80
N LEU A 515 -36.50 -27.30 -95.25
CA LEU A 515 -36.39 -28.57 -96.00
C LEU A 515 -37.74 -29.26 -96.18
N GLU A 516 -38.64 -29.16 -95.21
CA GLU A 516 -40.00 -29.73 -95.25
C GLU A 516 -41.00 -28.85 -96.03
N GLY A 517 -40.71 -27.55 -96.19
CA GLY A 517 -41.51 -26.58 -96.94
C GLY A 517 -41.27 -26.57 -98.47
N LYS A 518 -40.60 -27.59 -99.02
CA LYS A 518 -40.43 -27.85 -100.46
C LYS A 518 -40.93 -29.25 -100.79
#